data_AF-A0A136PXX8-F1
#
_entry.id   AF-A0A136PXX8-F1
#
_cell.length_a   1.000
_cell.length_b   1.000
_cell.length_c   1.000
_cell.angle_alpha   90.00
_cell.angle_beta   90.00
_cell.angle_gamma   90.00
#
_symmetry.space_group_name_H-M   'P 1'
#
loop_
_entity.id
_entity.type
_entity.pdbx_description
1 polymer ?
#
loop_
_entity_poly.entity_id
_entity_poly.type
_entity_poly.pdbx_seq_one_letter_code
_entity_poly.pdbx_strand_id
1 'polypeptide(L)' 'MEIGEAMQLIAEEAERQGFLVKQTRSSMWHFRKGNDNWLVAPKDAGDVLEVLRVLISAGLDWSFRD' A
#
# COMPACT_ATOMS: atom_id res chain seq x y z
N MET A 1 -3.00 8.71 14.30
CA MET A 1 -3.14 8.26 12.92
C MET A 1 -3.61 6.82 12.97
N GLU A 2 -4.79 6.54 12.45
CA GLU A 2 -5.33 5.18 12.46
C GLU A 2 -4.69 4.36 11.33
N ILE A 3 -4.37 3.08 11.56
CA ILE A 3 -3.73 2.19 10.58
C ILE A 3 -4.51 2.15 9.26
N GLY A 4 -5.85 2.18 9.35
CA GLY A 4 -6.73 2.21 8.18
C GLY A 4 -6.55 3.47 7.33
N GLU A 5 -6.45 4.64 7.96
CA GLU A 5 -6.24 5.91 7.24
C GLU A 5 -4.88 5.95 6.54
N ALA A 6 -3.83 5.51 7.23
CA ALA A 6 -2.48 5.46 6.65
C ALA A 6 -2.43 4.50 5.44
N MET A 7 -3.06 3.33 5.57
CA MET A 7 -3.16 2.37 4.48
C MET A 7 -4.00 2.88 3.31
N GLN A 8 -5.08 3.62 3.59
CA GLN A 8 -5.90 4.25 2.57
C GLN A 8 -5.08 5.26 1.75
N LEU A 9 -4.27 6.09 2.40
CA LEU A 9 -3.38 7.05 1.71
C LEU A 9 -2.34 6.34 0.84
N ILE A 10 -1.75 5.25 1.34
CA ILE A 10 -0.80 4.43 0.58
C ILE A 10 -1.49 3.80 -0.64
N ALA A 11 -2.70 3.28 -0.46
CA ALA A 11 -3.49 2.67 -1.52
C ALA A 11 -3.82 3.66 -2.64
N GLU A 12 -4.36 4.82 -2.29
CA GLU A 12 -4.71 5.87 -3.26
C GLU A 12 -3.48 6.33 -4.05
N GLU A 13 -2.35 6.47 -3.37
CA GLU A 13 -1.10 6.86 -4.00
C GLU A 13 -0.57 5.78 -4.95
N ALA A 14 -0.66 4.51 -4.54
CA ALA A 14 -0.30 3.39 -5.39
C ALA A 14 -1.22 3.30 -6.63
N GLU A 15 -2.53 3.49 -6.48
CA GLU A 15 -3.48 3.52 -7.59
C GLU A 15 -3.15 4.65 -8.59
N ARG A 16 -2.84 5.86 -8.08
CA ARG A 16 -2.41 7.00 -8.91
C ARG A 16 -1.20 6.68 -9.78
N GLN A 17 -0.34 5.79 -9.31
CA GLN A 17 0.89 5.38 -9.98
C GLN A 17 0.79 4.03 -10.70
N GLY A 18 -0.44 3.57 -10.96
CA GLY A 18 -0.72 2.41 -11.80
C GLY A 18 -0.61 1.06 -11.10
N PHE A 19 -0.58 1.03 -9.76
CA PHE A 19 -0.86 -0.20 -9.04
C PHE A 19 -2.36 -0.50 -9.10
N LEU A 20 -2.72 -1.77 -9.21
CA LEU A 20 -4.08 -2.23 -8.94
C LEU A 20 -4.18 -2.50 -7.44
N VAL A 21 -5.07 -1.79 -6.75
CA VAL A 21 -5.27 -1.96 -5.31
C VAL A 21 -6.69 -2.49 -5.04
N LYS A 22 -6.79 -3.41 -4.08
CA LYS A 22 -8.08 -3.92 -3.61
C LYS A 22 -8.01 -4.21 -2.13
N GLN A 23 -8.95 -3.64 -1.38
CA GLN A 23 -9.18 -4.01 0.01
C GLN A 23 -10.29 -5.07 0.09
N THR A 24 -10.09 -6.12 0.89
CA THR A 24 -11.13 -7.09 1.20
C THR A 24 -11.81 -6.76 2.53
N ARG A 25 -12.96 -7.41 2.79
CA ARG A 25 -13.72 -7.23 4.04
C ARG A 25 -12.95 -7.63 5.30
N SER A 26 -11.82 -8.35 5.18
CA SER A 26 -10.98 -8.79 6.30
C SER A 26 -9.82 -7.83 6.59
N SER A 27 -9.93 -6.55 6.22
CA SER A 27 -8.86 -5.55 6.33
C SER A 27 -7.55 -5.93 5.61
N MET A 28 -7.65 -6.84 4.64
CA MET A 28 -6.51 -7.32 3.86
C MET A 28 -6.42 -6.51 2.56
N TRP A 29 -5.22 -6.06 2.25
CA TRP A 29 -4.91 -5.23 1.11
C TRP A 29 -4.13 -6.02 0.07
N HIS A 30 -4.61 -5.95 -1.16
CA HIS A 30 -3.99 -6.55 -2.32
C HIS A 30 -3.43 -5.43 -3.18
N PHE A 31 -2.13 -5.48 -3.46
CA PHE A 31 -1.46 -4.58 -4.39
C PHE A 31 -0.90 -5.38 -5.55
N ARG A 32 -1.07 -4.92 -6.79
CA ARG A 32 -0.50 -5.57 -7.97
C ARG A 32 0.10 -4.55 -8.93
N LYS A 33 1.28 -4.85 -9.47
CA LYS A 33 1.92 -4.07 -10.54
C LYS A 33 2.61 -5.02 -11.51
N GLY A 34 2.13 -5.04 -12.75
CA GLY A 34 2.56 -6.06 -13.73
C GLY A 34 2.24 -7.49 -13.25
N ASN A 35 3.30 -8.29 -13.10
CA ASN A 35 3.23 -9.68 -12.65
C ASN A 35 3.39 -9.84 -11.13
N ASP A 36 3.80 -8.78 -10.43
CA ASP A 36 4.03 -8.83 -9.00
C ASP A 36 2.74 -8.55 -8.24
N ASN A 37 2.54 -9.27 -7.13
CA ASN A 37 1.37 -9.17 -6.28
C ASN A 37 1.77 -9.26 -4.81
N TRP A 38 1.23 -8.37 -4.00
CA TRP A 38 1.47 -8.29 -2.55
C TRP A 38 0.15 -8.35 -1.81
N LEU A 39 0.15 -9.14 -0.74
CA LEU A 39 -1.01 -9.36 0.12
C LEU A 39 -0.62 -9.04 1.56
N VAL A 40 -1.23 -8.01 2.13
CA VAL A 40 -0.80 -7.46 3.43
C VAL A 40 -2.00 -7.20 4.33
N ALA A 41 -1.86 -7.47 5.62
CA ALA A 41 -2.88 -7.23 6.64
C ALA A 41 -2.22 -6.52 7.83
N PRO A 42 -1.94 -5.21 7.72
CA PRO A 42 -1.19 -4.46 8.72
C PRO A 42 -1.98 -4.34 10.01
N LYS A 43 -1.31 -4.62 11.14
CA LYS A 43 -1.89 -4.60 12.49
C LYS A 43 -1.41 -3.41 13.31
N ASP A 44 -0.25 -2.88 12.98
CA ASP A 44 0.37 -1.74 13.66
C ASP A 44 1.13 -0.84 12.69
N ALA A 45 1.73 0.23 13.23
CA ALA A 45 2.44 1.23 12.44
C ALA A 45 3.72 0.67 11.80
N GLY A 46 4.35 -0.34 12.41
CA GLY A 46 5.51 -1.01 11.84
C GLY A 46 5.15 -1.75 10.56
N ASP A 47 4.03 -2.47 10.56
CA ASP A 47 3.51 -3.14 9.36
C ASP A 47 3.22 -2.14 8.25
N VAL A 48 2.63 -0.98 8.56
CA VAL A 48 2.35 0.08 7.57
C VAL A 48 3.64 0.57 6.91
N LEU A 49 4.69 0.81 7.70
CA LEU A 49 5.99 1.22 7.17
C LEU A 49 6.62 0.13 6.30
N GLU A 50 6.46 -1.13 6.68
CA GLU A 50 6.96 -2.26 5.88
C GLU A 50 6.21 -2.38 4.54
N VAL A 51 4.89 -2.21 4.53
CA VAL A 51 4.10 -2.13 3.29
C VAL A 51 4.63 -1.01 2.41
N LEU A 52 4.79 0.20 2.95
CA LEU A 52 5.28 1.34 2.20
C LEU A 52 6.68 1.06 1.62
N ARG A 53 7.59 0.50 2.40
CA ARG A 53 8.95 0.12 1.97
C ARG A 53 8.92 -0.87 0.80
N VAL A 54 8.07 -1.89 0.88
CA VAL A 54 7.89 -2.89 -0.17
C VAL A 54 7.35 -2.25 -1.44
N LEU A 55 6.34 -1.39 -1.33
CA LEU A 55 5.75 -0.71 -2.49
C LEU A 55 6.73 0.27 -3.14
N ILE A 56 7.53 1.00 -2.35
CA ILE A 56 8.61 1.85 -2.88
C ILE A 56 9.63 1.01 -3.65
N SER A 57 10.00 -0.15 -3.11
CA SER A 57 10.89 -1.09 -3.82
C SER A 57 10.26 -1.65 -5.11
N ALA A 58 8.93 -1.73 -5.17
CA ALA A 58 8.16 -2.05 -6.37
C ALA A 58 7.93 -0.84 -7.31
N GLY A 59 8.57 0.30 -7.01
CA GLY A 59 8.50 1.51 -7.83
C GLY A 59 7.29 2.39 -7.54
N LEU A 60 6.77 2.40 -6.31
CA LEU A 60 5.94 3.48 -5.80
C LEU A 60 6.82 4.69 -5.47
N ASP A 61 6.60 5.81 -6.14
CA ASP A 61 7.31 7.04 -5.87
C ASP A 61 6.58 7.88 -4.81
N TRP A 62 6.99 7.76 -3.55
CA TRP A 62 6.37 8.50 -2.45
C TRP A 62 6.76 9.99 -2.42
N SER A 63 7.83 10.38 -3.13
CA SER A 63 8.38 11.75 -3.07
C SER A 63 7.47 12.80 -3.72
N PHE A 64 6.49 12.38 -4.53
CA PHE A 64 5.50 13.28 -5.14
C PHE A 64 4.53 13.95 -4.16
N ARG A 65 4.53 13.58 -2.87
CA ARG A 65 3.67 14.17 -1.83
C ARG A 65 4.38 15.22 -0.96
N ASP A 66 5.70 15.41 -1.10
CA ASP A 66 6.47 16.49 -0.48
C ASP A 66 6.60 17.70 -1.44
#